data_AF-A0A2N2MY94-F1
#
_entry.id   AF-A0A2N2MY94-F1
#
_cell.length_a   1.000
_cell.length_b   1.000
_cell.length_c   1.000
_cell.angle_alpha   90.00
_cell.angle_beta   90.00
_cell.angle_gamma   90.00
#
_symmetry.space_group_name_H-M   'P 1'
#
loop_
_entity.id
_entity.type
_entity.pdbx_description
1 polymer ?
#
loop_
_entity_poly.entity_id
_entity_poly.type
_entity_poly.pdbx_seq_one_letter_code
_entity_poly.pdbx_strand_id
1 'polypeptide(L)'
;METDQLEKHSSIQSLIYHLTPGILVGTFYFLALKPVANMGYPSFFALLLAFTFILVPLELGFLFYQGKKKNGRYTLKGIISYQNSIPWWQYFVWGSIIFLIVGTIMTLFTPIDSFLQKSLFFLDTGHGFGIGW
;
A
#
# COMPACT_ATOMS: atom_id res chain seq x y z
N MET A 1 2.61 20.80 -41.63
CA MET A 1 3.47 20.22 -40.57
C MET A 1 2.73 20.43 -39.26
N GLU A 2 1.92 19.44 -38.88
CA GLU A 2 1.15 19.42 -37.63
C GLU A 2 2.09 19.04 -36.49
N THR A 3 2.43 20.01 -35.65
CA THR A 3 3.13 19.75 -34.39
C THR A 3 2.13 19.20 -33.38
N ASP A 4 2.29 17.91 -33.14
CA ASP A 4 1.81 17.10 -32.03
C ASP A 4 1.35 17.93 -30.80
N GLN A 5 0.04 17.94 -30.59
CA GLN A 5 -0.63 18.47 -29.42
C GLN A 5 -0.30 17.55 -28.24
N LEU A 6 0.89 17.73 -27.64
CA LEU A 6 1.23 17.09 -26.38
C LEU A 6 0.24 17.57 -25.32
N GLU A 7 -0.75 16.71 -25.03
CA GLU A 7 -1.73 16.85 -23.96
C GLU A 7 -0.98 17.12 -22.66
N LYS A 8 -0.91 18.40 -22.29
CA LYS A 8 -0.17 18.91 -21.14
C LYS A 8 -0.94 18.51 -19.88
N HIS A 9 -0.79 17.25 -19.44
CA HIS A 9 -1.27 16.85 -18.12
C HIS A 9 -0.55 17.73 -17.08
N SER A 10 -1.29 18.69 -16.53
CA SER A 10 -0.81 19.62 -15.51
C SER A 10 -0.21 18.82 -14.36
N SER A 11 1.02 19.11 -13.96
CA SER A 11 1.73 18.39 -12.88
C SER A 11 0.92 18.31 -11.59
N ILE A 12 0.01 19.28 -11.38
CA ILE A 12 -0.94 19.33 -10.26
C ILE A 12 -1.99 18.20 -10.36
N GLN A 13 -2.47 17.90 -11.56
CA GLN A 13 -3.43 16.84 -11.80
C GLN A 13 -2.80 15.46 -11.53
N SER A 14 -1.56 15.26 -11.95
CA SER A 14 -0.78 14.05 -11.61
C SER A 14 -0.54 13.94 -10.09
N LEU A 15 -0.20 15.07 -9.44
CA LEU A 15 -0.03 15.12 -7.99
C LEU A 15 -1.32 14.75 -7.26
N ILE A 16 -2.48 15.28 -7.66
CA ILE A 16 -3.77 14.97 -7.05
C ILE A 16 -4.11 13.48 -7.24
N TYR A 17 -3.95 12.95 -8.44
CA TYR A 17 -4.20 11.53 -8.69
C TYR A 17 -3.29 10.60 -7.88
N HIS A 18 -2.08 11.05 -7.56
CA HIS A 18 -1.15 10.27 -6.75
C HIS A 18 -1.36 10.43 -5.23
N LEU A 19 -1.70 11.64 -4.77
CA LEU A 19 -1.98 11.91 -3.36
C LEU A 19 -3.32 11.31 -2.90
N THR A 20 -4.32 11.28 -3.77
CA THR A 20 -5.66 10.77 -3.46
C THR A 20 -5.63 9.34 -2.89
N PRO A 21 -5.00 8.34 -3.53
CA PRO A 21 -4.92 7.00 -2.95
C PRO A 21 -4.10 7.00 -1.64
N GLY A 22 -3.05 7.81 -1.53
CA GLY A 22 -2.26 7.93 -0.31
C GLY A 22 -3.06 8.46 0.88
N ILE A 23 -3.87 9.50 0.68
CA ILE A 23 -4.74 10.09 1.72
C ILE A 23 -5.82 9.08 2.14
N LEU A 24 -6.42 8.36 1.19
CA LEU A 24 -7.42 7.33 1.47
C LEU A 24 -6.83 6.17 2.28
N VAL A 25 -5.66 5.67 1.88
CA VAL A 25 -4.93 4.63 2.62
C VAL A 25 -4.55 5.12 4.01
N GLY A 26 -4.02 6.33 4.13
CA GLY A 26 -3.63 6.93 5.41
C GLY A 26 -4.81 7.09 6.36
N THR A 27 -5.95 7.58 5.86
CA THR A 27 -7.18 7.73 6.65
C THR A 27 -7.68 6.38 7.17
N PHE A 28 -7.71 5.36 6.30
CA PHE A 28 -8.10 4.02 6.71
C PHE A 28 -7.10 3.39 7.68
N TYR A 29 -5.80 3.62 7.48
CA TYR A 29 -4.75 3.20 8.41
C TYR A 29 -4.97 3.76 9.81
N PHE A 30 -5.23 5.07 9.96
CA PHE A 30 -5.48 5.67 11.27
C PHE A 30 -6.76 5.11 11.94
N LEU A 31 -7.79 4.81 11.15
CA LEU A 31 -9.01 4.16 11.64
C LEU A 31 -8.76 2.71 12.07
N ALA A 32 -7.96 1.96 11.30
CA ALA A 32 -7.60 0.58 11.56
C ALA A 32 -6.53 0.42 12.66
N LEU A 33 -5.77 1.47 12.98
CA LEU A 33 -4.68 1.41 13.95
C LEU A 33 -5.18 1.02 15.35
N LYS A 34 -6.27 1.65 15.81
CA LYS A 34 -6.88 1.36 17.13
C LYS A 34 -7.37 -0.09 17.26
N PRO A 35 -8.22 -0.63 16.35
CA PRO A 35 -8.68 -2.01 16.46
C PRO A 35 -7.55 -3.03 16.31
N VAL A 36 -6.56 -2.76 15.45
CA VAL A 36 -5.40 -3.65 15.26
C VAL A 36 -4.49 -3.67 16.49
N ALA A 37 -4.24 -2.50 17.10
CA ALA A 37 -3.48 -2.40 18.35
C ALA A 37 -4.19 -3.10 19.52
N ASN A 38 -5.52 -2.97 19.62
CA ASN A 38 -6.32 -3.66 20.63
C ASN A 38 -6.27 -5.20 20.49
N MET A 39 -6.05 -5.70 19.29
CA MET A 39 -5.86 -7.14 19.03
C MET A 39 -4.41 -7.61 19.27
N GLY A 40 -3.50 -6.71 19.67
CA GLY A 40 -2.09 -7.03 19.91
C GLY A 40 -1.25 -7.17 18.64
N TYR A 41 -1.78 -6.75 17.48
CA TYR A 41 -1.05 -6.80 16.22
C TYR A 41 -0.18 -5.53 16.02
N PRO A 42 0.99 -5.65 15.36
CA PRO A 42 1.85 -4.51 15.05
C PRO A 42 1.16 -3.49 14.14
N SER A 43 1.55 -2.21 14.24
CA SER A 43 1.02 -1.13 13.39
C SER A 43 1.18 -1.41 11.90
N PHE A 44 2.24 -2.10 11.48
CA PHE A 44 2.44 -2.53 10.09
C PHE A 44 1.28 -3.39 9.56
N PHE A 45 0.62 -4.16 10.42
CA PHE A 45 -0.51 -4.98 10.04
C PHE A 45 -1.74 -4.14 9.65
N ALA A 46 -1.97 -3.01 10.35
CA ALA A 46 -3.01 -2.05 9.97
C ALA A 46 -2.72 -1.42 8.60
N LEU A 47 -1.44 -1.20 8.28
CA LEU A 47 -1.02 -0.66 6.99
C LEU A 47 -1.23 -1.68 5.86
N LEU A 48 -0.87 -2.95 6.07
CA LEU A 48 -1.15 -4.04 5.13
C LEU A 48 -2.66 -4.16 4.83
N LEU A 49 -3.48 -4.04 5.88
CA LEU A 49 -4.94 -4.07 5.75
C LEU A 49 -5.42 -2.88 4.92
N ALA A 50 -4.93 -1.67 5.20
CA ALA A 50 -5.28 -0.48 4.44
C ALA A 50 -4.92 -0.63 2.96
N PHE A 51 -3.73 -1.15 2.62
CA PHE A 51 -3.38 -1.42 1.23
C PHE A 51 -4.28 -2.47 0.58
N THR A 52 -4.57 -3.57 1.28
CA THR A 52 -5.38 -4.66 0.73
C THR A 52 -6.83 -4.23 0.47
N PHE A 53 -7.42 -3.42 1.35
CA PHE A 53 -8.82 -3.03 1.25
C PHE A 53 -9.07 -1.71 0.51
N ILE A 54 -8.09 -0.79 0.50
CA ILE A 54 -8.24 0.49 -0.19
C ILE A 54 -7.48 0.50 -1.50
N LEU A 55 -6.17 0.22 -1.47
CA LEU A 55 -5.32 0.39 -2.64
C LEU A 55 -5.63 -0.64 -3.73
N VAL A 56 -5.73 -1.93 -3.37
CA VAL A 56 -6.01 -3.00 -4.35
C VAL A 56 -7.35 -2.77 -5.08
N PRO A 57 -8.47 -2.49 -4.39
CA PRO A 57 -9.73 -2.20 -5.09
C PRO A 57 -9.72 -0.89 -5.86
N LEU A 58 -8.98 0.14 -5.42
CA LEU A 58 -8.81 1.39 -6.16
C LEU A 58 -8.07 1.16 -7.47
N GLU A 59 -6.94 0.46 -7.44
CA GLU A 59 -6.15 0.16 -8.63
C GLU A 59 -6.94 -0.72 -9.60
N LEU A 60 -7.55 -1.79 -9.10
CA LEU A 60 -8.40 -2.67 -9.91
C LEU A 60 -9.61 -1.91 -10.46
N GLY A 61 -10.29 -1.12 -9.64
CA GLY A 61 -11.43 -0.29 -10.03
C GLY A 61 -11.07 0.73 -11.10
N PHE A 62 -9.91 1.37 -11.00
CA PHE A 62 -9.39 2.29 -12.00
C PHE A 62 -9.09 1.58 -13.32
N LEU A 63 -8.48 0.40 -13.27
CA LEU A 63 -8.24 -0.44 -14.45
C LEU A 63 -9.56 -0.89 -15.12
N PHE A 64 -10.56 -1.27 -14.33
CA PHE A 64 -11.89 -1.61 -14.86
C PHE A 64 -12.60 -0.40 -15.48
N TYR A 65 -12.48 0.78 -14.90
CA TYR A 65 -13.03 2.03 -15.44
C TYR A 65 -12.39 2.37 -16.79
N GLN A 66 -11.07 2.26 -16.89
CA GLN A 66 -10.33 2.42 -18.15
C GLN A 66 -10.73 1.34 -19.17
N GLY A 67 -10.97 0.10 -18.71
CA GLY A 67 -11.49 -1.04 -19.50
C GLY A 67 -12.80 -0.72 -20.18
N LYS A 68 -13.75 -0.18 -19.40
CA LYS A 68 -15.05 0.27 -19.90
C LYS A 68 -14.90 1.41 -20.92
N LYS A 69 -14.03 2.39 -20.65
CA LYS A 69 -13.84 3.56 -21.54
C LYS A 69 -13.20 3.17 -22.88
N LYS A 70 -12.27 2.21 -22.91
CA LYS A 70 -11.56 1.81 -24.14
C LYS A 70 -12.21 0.67 -24.92
N ASN A 71 -12.74 -0.35 -24.25
CA ASN A 71 -13.27 -1.56 -24.90
C ASN A 71 -14.79 -1.74 -24.74
N GLY A 72 -15.48 -0.84 -24.02
CA GLY A 72 -16.94 -0.91 -23.81
C GLY A 72 -17.41 -2.07 -22.92
N ARG A 73 -16.50 -2.89 -22.39
CA ARG A 73 -16.78 -4.02 -21.49
C ARG A 73 -15.90 -3.93 -20.24
N TYR A 74 -16.39 -4.43 -19.10
CA TYR A 74 -15.61 -4.57 -17.85
C TYR A 74 -14.58 -5.71 -18.00
N THR A 75 -13.64 -5.57 -18.92
CA THR A 75 -12.65 -6.60 -19.22
C THR A 75 -11.25 -6.04 -19.05
N LEU A 76 -10.47 -6.68 -18.18
CA LEU A 76 -9.03 -6.46 -18.05
C LEU A 76 -8.25 -7.00 -19.27
N LYS A 77 -8.89 -7.89 -20.07
CA LYS A 77 -8.40 -8.39 -21.37
C LYS A 77 -8.29 -7.21 -22.35
N GLY A 78 -7.06 -6.80 -22.65
CA GLY A 78 -6.74 -5.75 -23.63
C GLY A 78 -6.16 -4.46 -23.05
N ILE A 79 -6.14 -4.27 -21.72
CA ILE A 79 -5.43 -3.14 -21.08
C ILE A 79 -4.09 -3.58 -20.49
N ILE A 80 -4.04 -4.79 -19.94
CA ILE A 80 -2.81 -5.36 -19.40
C ILE A 80 -2.23 -6.26 -20.48
N SER A 81 -1.10 -5.85 -21.07
CA SER A 81 -0.42 -6.59 -22.15
C SER A 81 0.11 -7.95 -21.67
N TYR A 82 0.38 -8.09 -20.36
CA TYR A 82 0.83 -9.32 -19.72
C TYR A 82 -0.29 -9.97 -18.90
N GLN A 83 -1.12 -10.75 -19.59
CA GLN A 83 -2.13 -11.60 -18.95
C GLN A 83 -1.77 -13.08 -19.15
N ASN A 84 -0.51 -13.43 -18.85
CA ASN A 84 -0.15 -14.84 -18.74
C ASN A 84 -0.76 -15.38 -17.44
N SER A 85 -1.67 -16.34 -17.57
CA SER A 85 -2.31 -16.98 -16.43
C SER A 85 -1.25 -17.78 -15.65
N ILE A 86 -0.95 -17.31 -14.45
CA ILE A 86 -0.14 -18.06 -13.49
C ILE A 86 -0.99 -19.26 -13.02
N PRO A 87 -0.47 -20.49 -13.02
CA PRO A 87 -1.20 -21.64 -12.52
C PRO A 87 -1.49 -21.48 -11.02
N TRP A 88 -2.69 -21.87 -10.58
CA TRP A 88 -3.18 -21.63 -9.20
C TRP A 88 -2.23 -22.13 -8.08
N TRP A 89 -1.49 -23.23 -8.33
CA TRP A 89 -0.48 -23.78 -7.42
C TRP A 89 0.68 -22.83 -7.15
N GLN A 90 1.06 -22.03 -8.15
CA GLN A 90 2.18 -21.12 -8.02
C GLN A 90 1.83 -19.98 -7.05
N TYR A 91 0.56 -19.60 -6.92
CA TYR A 91 0.12 -18.64 -5.90
C TYR A 91 0.29 -19.19 -4.49
N PHE A 92 0.00 -20.48 -4.27
CA PHE A 92 0.24 -21.11 -2.97
C PHE A 92 1.73 -21.16 -2.64
N VAL A 93 2.56 -21.57 -3.60
CA VAL A 93 4.02 -21.65 -3.41
C VAL A 93 4.61 -20.26 -3.13
N TRP A 94 4.31 -19.27 -3.97
CA TRP A 94 4.80 -17.91 -3.78
C TRP A 94 4.25 -17.26 -2.50
N GLY A 95 2.98 -17.50 -2.18
CA GLY A 95 2.35 -17.00 -0.96
C GLY A 95 3.07 -17.52 0.29
N SER A 96 3.33 -18.83 0.36
CA SER A 96 4.08 -19.44 1.46
C SER A 96 5.53 -18.94 1.53
N ILE A 97 6.21 -18.81 0.39
CA ILE A 97 7.60 -18.30 0.34
C ILE A 97 7.66 -16.86 0.86
N ILE A 98 6.79 -15.98 0.36
CA ILE A 98 6.73 -14.58 0.80
C ILE A 98 6.42 -14.51 2.29
N PHE A 99 5.46 -15.31 2.79
CA PHE A 99 5.10 -15.34 4.20
C PHE A 99 6.29 -15.72 5.09
N LEU A 100 7.05 -16.75 4.71
CA LEU A 100 8.26 -17.18 5.44
C LEU A 100 9.35 -16.11 5.42
N ILE A 101 9.60 -15.49 4.26
CA ILE A 101 10.60 -14.43 4.12
C ILE A 101 10.22 -13.22 4.96
N VAL A 102 8.98 -12.74 4.87
CA VAL A 102 8.49 -11.59 5.63
C VAL A 102 8.55 -11.88 7.13
N GLY A 103 8.10 -13.06 7.57
CA GLY A 103 8.19 -13.46 8.98
C GLY A 103 9.64 -13.47 9.49
N THR A 104 10.56 -14.01 8.69
CA THR A 104 11.99 -14.06 9.03
C THR A 104 12.60 -12.66 9.12
N ILE A 105 12.33 -11.80 8.13
CA ILE A 105 12.81 -10.41 8.11
C ILE A 105 12.29 -9.66 9.33
N MET A 106 10.99 -9.78 9.64
CA MET A 106 10.40 -9.13 10.81
C MET A 106 11.08 -9.56 12.10
N THR A 107 11.28 -10.86 12.32
CA THR A 107 12.00 -11.36 13.51
C THR A 107 13.42 -10.82 13.57
N LEU A 108 14.13 -10.79 12.45
CA LEU A 108 15.50 -10.30 12.38
C LEU A 108 15.62 -8.79 12.60
N PHE A 109 14.60 -8.01 12.21
CA PHE A 109 14.57 -6.55 12.37
C PHE A 109 14.06 -6.09 13.74
N THR A 110 13.39 -6.92 14.53
CA THR A 110 12.98 -6.57 15.91
C THR A 110 14.07 -5.91 16.78
N PRO A 111 15.36 -6.37 16.81
CA PRO A 111 16.40 -5.67 17.57
C PRO A 111 16.69 -4.28 17.02
N ILE A 112 16.65 -4.10 15.69
CA ILE A 112 16.88 -2.82 15.01
C ILE A 112 15.74 -1.86 15.34
N ASP A 113 14.49 -2.34 15.31
CA ASP A 113 13.32 -1.53 15.70
C ASP A 113 13.45 -1.04 17.15
N SER A 114 13.88 -1.91 18.07
CA SER A 114 14.09 -1.52 19.46
C SER A 114 15.22 -0.51 19.65
N PHE A 115 16.28 -0.59 18.83
CA PHE A 115 17.40 0.35 18.84
C PHE A 115 17.00 1.71 18.26
N LEU A 116 16.25 1.72 17.15
CA LEU A 116 15.73 2.93 16.53
C LEU A 116 14.71 3.64 17.43
N GLN A 117 13.81 2.89 18.06
CA GLN A 117 12.89 3.48 19.06
C GLN A 117 13.68 4.10 20.20
N LYS A 118 14.65 3.38 20.79
CA LYS A 118 15.48 3.96 21.86
C LYS A 118 16.23 5.21 21.40
N SER A 119 16.84 5.21 20.21
CA SER A 119 17.64 6.34 19.74
C SER A 119 16.82 7.56 19.30
N LEU A 120 15.67 7.35 18.65
CA LEU A 120 14.80 8.42 18.15
C LEU A 120 13.93 9.00 19.27
N PHE A 121 13.40 8.16 20.17
CA PHE A 121 12.67 8.65 21.35
C PHE A 121 13.60 9.18 22.44
N PHE A 122 14.89 8.82 22.46
CA PHE A 122 15.87 9.49 23.32
C PHE A 122 16.03 10.98 22.94
N LEU A 123 15.99 11.30 21.65
CA LEU A 123 16.02 12.69 21.16
C LEU A 123 14.73 13.46 21.55
N ASP A 124 13.59 12.77 21.64
CA ASP A 124 12.32 13.35 22.10
C ASP A 124 12.27 13.54 23.63
N THR A 125 12.94 12.66 24.42
CA THR A 125 13.05 12.81 25.89
C THR A 125 13.99 13.92 26.37
N GLY A 126 14.48 14.78 25.49
CA GLY A 126 15.03 16.09 25.86
C GLY A 126 13.96 17.11 26.29
N HIS A 127 12.68 16.85 25.99
CA HIS A 127 11.54 17.60 26.51
C HIS A 127 10.52 16.63 27.11
N GLY A 128 10.52 16.56 28.44
CA GLY A 128 9.65 15.68 29.19
C GLY A 128 8.18 15.86 28.84
N PHE A 129 7.57 14.81 28.32
CA PHE A 129 6.16 14.55 28.53
C PHE A 129 5.99 13.07 28.85
N GLY A 130 5.96 12.78 30.16
CA GLY A 130 5.61 11.46 30.66
C GLY A 130 4.15 11.17 30.32
N ILE A 131 3.92 10.14 29.52
CA ILE A 131 2.63 9.47 29.47
C ILE A 131 2.95 7.97 29.48
N GLY A 132 2.72 7.36 30.65
CA GLY A 132 2.86 5.94 30.84
C GLY A 132 1.81 5.16 30.06
N TRP A 133 2.23 3.99 29.59
CA TRP A 133 1.37 2.85 29.31
C TRP A 133 1.84 1.70 30.21
#